data_AF-A0A350P018-F1
#
_entry.id   AF-A0A350P018-F1
#
_cell.length_a   1.000
_cell.length_b   1.000
_cell.length_c   1.000
_cell.angle_alpha   90.00
_cell.angle_beta   90.00
_cell.angle_gamma   90.00
#
_symmetry.space_group_name_H-M   'P 1'
#
loop_
_entity.id
_entity.type
_entity.pdbx_description
1 polymer ?
#
loop_
_entity_poly.entity_id
_entity_poly.type
_entity_poly.pdbx_seq_one_letter_code
_entity_poly.pdbx_strand_id
1 'polypeptide(L)'
;MGTIGHRNKGFIFATAASLSLLMGCGSTPKPVAKTPVVTPQKPVDVQANQPVTPEHKLLEAKKVWQCQKDKDARDSLLLDAAALYIQQEDTLLAQQVLIELRQDGIAPSLHDRYALLLAKAYINNRSADPAKLHHLLEGLSTSTSKKAEIQTTLFAKQGMWADAANALLRTNASAEVKVEQVWTWIKQLDETALQKADRQFPALRPFISLRNLTHEYAQSSVSLQEGLKAFQRTYPGHMLAAHLPKDVMQAQALSQPDLQEIAVFLPLSGRLASTGEAVKDG
;
A
#
# COMPACT_ATOMS: atom_id res chain seq x y z
N MET A 1 25.49 -16.78 59.14
CA MET A 1 24.41 -17.02 60.12
C MET A 1 23.18 -16.30 59.61
N GLY A 2 21.98 -16.84 59.46
CA GLY A 2 21.33 -18.11 59.73
C GLY A 2 19.85 -17.80 59.46
N THR A 3 19.24 -18.38 58.42
CA THR A 3 18.39 -19.59 58.45
C THR A 3 16.92 -19.36 58.81
N ILE A 4 16.05 -19.92 57.93
CA ILE A 4 14.74 -20.57 58.20
C ILE A 4 13.54 -19.62 58.40
N GLY A 5 12.35 -19.83 57.81
CA GLY A 5 11.82 -20.93 56.99
C GLY A 5 10.36 -21.27 57.37
N HIS A 6 9.68 -21.97 56.44
CA HIS A 6 8.37 -22.68 56.53
C HIS A 6 7.07 -21.87 56.34
N ARG A 7 6.24 -22.10 55.29
CA ARG A 7 5.35 -23.26 54.94
C ARG A 7 4.38 -23.58 56.10
N ASN A 8 3.06 -23.76 55.95
CA ASN A 8 2.36 -24.75 55.12
C ASN A 8 0.85 -24.72 55.46
N LYS A 9 0.02 -25.07 54.46
CA LYS A 9 -1.17 -25.96 54.45
C LYS A 9 -2.28 -25.85 55.52
N GLY A 10 -3.52 -25.89 55.02
CA GLY A 10 -4.77 -25.83 55.78
C GLY A 10 -5.33 -27.17 56.22
N PHE A 11 -6.60 -27.18 56.64
CA PHE A 11 -7.41 -28.39 56.83
C PHE A 11 -8.90 -28.05 56.90
N ILE A 12 -9.70 -28.98 56.38
CA ILE A 12 -11.17 -29.07 56.35
C ILE A 12 -11.66 -29.59 57.70
N PHE A 13 -12.81 -29.12 58.19
CA PHE A 13 -13.66 -29.90 59.10
C PHE A 13 -15.14 -29.71 58.75
N ALA A 14 -15.79 -30.86 58.55
CA ALA A 14 -17.22 -31.04 58.41
C ALA A 14 -17.85 -31.30 59.78
N THR A 15 -19.11 -30.89 59.98
CA THR A 15 -19.98 -31.46 61.01
C THR A 15 -21.42 -31.54 60.49
N ALA A 16 -21.96 -32.74 60.61
CA ALA A 16 -23.32 -33.16 60.29
C ALA A 16 -24.35 -32.70 61.34
N ALA A 17 -25.64 -32.66 60.97
CA ALA A 17 -26.67 -33.55 61.51
C ALA A 17 -28.11 -33.08 61.23
N SER A 18 -28.99 -34.09 61.11
CA SER A 18 -30.40 -34.12 61.52
C SER A 18 -31.49 -34.06 60.43
N LEU A 19 -32.01 -35.28 60.22
CA LEU A 19 -33.28 -35.68 59.61
C LEU A 19 -34.50 -34.94 60.17
N SER A 20 -35.47 -34.66 59.30
CA SER A 20 -36.91 -34.76 59.60
C SER A 20 -37.68 -34.96 58.29
N LEU A 21 -38.27 -36.15 58.13
CA LEU A 21 -39.21 -36.52 57.10
C LEU A 21 -40.63 -36.28 57.61
N LEU A 22 -41.44 -35.54 56.86
CA LEU A 22 -42.90 -35.70 56.85
C LEU A 22 -43.40 -35.56 55.41
N MET A 23 -44.01 -36.64 54.92
CA MET A 23 -44.73 -36.72 53.65
C MET A 23 -46.05 -35.96 53.74
N GLY A 24 -46.32 -35.13 52.74
CA GLY A 24 -47.63 -34.59 52.41
C GLY A 24 -47.76 -34.56 50.89
N CYS A 25 -48.68 -35.37 50.35
CA CYS A 25 -48.94 -35.51 48.92
C CYS A 25 -50.14 -34.63 48.53
N GLY A 26 -50.03 -33.94 47.39
CA GLY A 26 -51.19 -33.59 46.56
C GLY A 26 -51.69 -32.15 46.66
N SER A 27 -51.12 -31.26 45.83
CA SER A 27 -51.87 -30.43 44.86
C SER A 27 -50.91 -29.41 44.26
N THR A 28 -50.54 -29.57 42.99
CA THR A 28 -49.63 -28.65 42.29
C THR A 28 -50.35 -27.98 41.14
N PRO A 29 -50.60 -26.66 41.22
CA PRO A 29 -50.59 -25.78 40.07
C PRO A 29 -49.29 -24.96 40.05
N LYS A 30 -48.55 -25.12 38.94
CA LYS A 30 -47.44 -24.33 38.35
C LYS A 30 -46.52 -23.50 39.27
N PRO A 31 -45.19 -23.77 39.28
CA PRO A 31 -44.23 -22.90 39.92
C PRO A 31 -44.13 -21.56 39.18
N VAL A 32 -44.34 -20.46 39.90
CA VAL A 32 -43.86 -19.13 39.49
C VAL A 32 -42.34 -19.24 39.42
N ALA A 33 -41.79 -19.10 38.21
CA ALA A 33 -40.36 -19.00 38.02
C ALA A 33 -39.82 -17.88 38.91
N LYS A 34 -38.89 -18.23 39.81
CA LYS A 34 -38.09 -17.24 40.52
C LYS A 34 -37.42 -16.38 39.44
N THR A 35 -37.80 -15.11 39.36
CA THR A 35 -37.04 -14.11 38.59
C THR A 35 -35.58 -14.23 39.00
N PRO A 36 -34.63 -14.35 38.05
CA PRO A 36 -33.24 -14.27 38.39
C PRO A 36 -33.02 -12.91 39.05
N VAL A 37 -32.39 -12.91 40.22
CA VAL A 37 -31.83 -11.70 40.82
C VAL A 37 -30.80 -11.20 39.82
N VAL A 38 -31.20 -10.21 39.01
CA VAL A 38 -30.28 -9.42 38.20
C VAL A 38 -29.43 -8.65 39.19
N THR A 39 -28.25 -9.17 39.49
CA THR A 39 -27.18 -8.36 40.07
C THR A 39 -26.99 -7.18 39.12
N PRO A 40 -27.07 -5.91 39.56
CA PRO A 40 -26.82 -4.78 38.68
C PRO A 40 -25.39 -4.93 38.16
N GLN A 41 -25.27 -5.36 36.91
CA GLN A 41 -24.01 -5.22 36.18
C GLN A 41 -23.74 -3.72 36.17
N LYS A 42 -22.70 -3.33 36.90
CA LYS A 42 -22.04 -2.04 36.76
C LYS A 42 -21.94 -1.78 35.25
N PRO A 43 -22.42 -0.64 34.73
CA PRO A 43 -22.40 -0.40 33.30
C PRO A 43 -20.96 -0.62 32.84
N VAL A 44 -20.79 -1.66 32.02
CA VAL A 44 -19.58 -1.80 31.23
C VAL A 44 -19.59 -0.56 30.38
N ASP A 45 -18.67 0.34 30.68
CA ASP A 45 -18.38 1.49 29.86
C ASP A 45 -17.92 0.91 28.53
N VAL A 46 -18.89 0.72 27.63
CA VAL A 46 -18.60 0.48 26.22
C VAL A 46 -18.02 1.81 25.79
N GLN A 47 -16.70 1.95 25.96
CA GLN A 47 -15.92 2.90 25.18
C GLN A 47 -16.26 2.55 23.74
N ALA A 48 -17.24 3.26 23.20
CA ALA A 48 -17.58 3.23 21.81
C ALA A 48 -16.28 3.49 21.10
N ASN A 49 -15.77 2.46 20.41
CA ASN A 49 -14.68 2.61 19.49
C ASN A 49 -15.26 3.43 18.33
N GLN A 50 -15.47 4.73 18.57
CA GLN A 50 -16.04 5.63 17.59
C GLN A 50 -15.05 5.65 16.44
N PRO A 51 -15.51 5.40 15.20
CA PRO A 51 -14.64 5.48 14.05
C PRO A 51 -13.97 6.85 14.07
N VAL A 52 -12.65 6.89 13.92
CA VAL A 52 -11.89 8.14 13.91
C VAL A 52 -12.24 8.87 12.63
N THR A 53 -13.21 9.78 12.69
CA THR A 53 -13.66 10.59 11.54
C THR A 53 -12.91 11.93 11.50
N PRO A 54 -12.82 12.58 10.33
CA PRO A 54 -12.31 13.94 10.23
C PRO A 54 -13.04 14.92 11.17
N GLU A 55 -14.38 14.84 11.24
CA GLU A 55 -15.23 15.73 12.05
C GLU A 55 -14.94 15.56 13.54
N HIS A 56 -14.68 14.33 13.98
CA HIS A 56 -14.26 14.05 15.34
C HIS A 56 -12.95 14.79 15.66
N LYS A 57 -11.96 14.75 14.75
CA LYS A 57 -10.69 15.47 14.90
C LYS A 57 -10.85 16.99 14.90
N LEU A 58 -11.74 17.54 14.06
CA LEU A 58 -12.06 18.97 14.10
C LEU A 58 -12.68 19.38 15.45
N LEU A 59 -13.55 18.55 16.02
CA LEU A 59 -14.15 18.80 17.33
C LEU A 59 -13.11 18.72 18.45
N GLU A 60 -12.20 17.75 18.43
CA GLU A 60 -11.07 17.66 19.37
C GLU A 60 -10.19 18.91 19.29
N ALA A 61 -9.82 19.35 18.07
CA ALA A 61 -9.02 20.55 17.87
C ALA A 61 -9.69 21.79 18.48
N LYS A 62 -11.00 21.94 18.27
CA LYS A 62 -11.79 23.03 18.87
C LYS A 62 -11.75 22.98 20.39
N LYS A 63 -11.91 21.81 21.00
CA LYS A 63 -11.87 21.63 22.46
C LYS A 63 -10.48 21.98 23.03
N VAL A 64 -9.41 21.52 22.40
CA VAL A 64 -8.03 21.82 22.80
C VAL A 64 -7.80 23.34 22.80
N TRP A 65 -8.21 24.02 21.73
CA TRP A 65 -8.07 25.47 21.65
C TRP A 65 -8.91 26.23 22.69
N GLN A 66 -10.11 25.75 23.01
CA GLN A 66 -11.00 26.39 23.97
C GLN A 66 -10.52 26.22 25.41
N CYS A 67 -10.10 25.01 25.78
CA CYS A 67 -9.75 24.66 27.15
C CYS A 67 -8.29 24.96 27.50
N GLN A 68 -7.37 24.71 26.58
CA GLN A 68 -5.93 24.72 26.87
C GLN A 68 -5.19 25.85 26.18
N LYS A 69 -5.76 26.43 25.10
CA LYS A 69 -5.08 27.41 24.23
C LYS A 69 -3.76 26.89 23.64
N ASP A 70 -3.61 25.57 23.57
CA ASP A 70 -2.45 24.91 22.96
C ASP A 70 -2.63 24.90 21.43
N LYS A 71 -1.82 25.72 20.76
CA LYS A 71 -1.83 25.84 19.31
C LYS A 71 -1.27 24.60 18.63
N ASP A 72 -0.16 24.05 19.11
CA ASP A 72 0.53 22.94 18.44
C ASP A 72 -0.31 21.67 18.52
N ALA A 73 -0.95 21.42 19.67
CA ALA A 73 -1.87 20.30 19.83
C ALA A 73 -3.12 20.47 18.96
N ARG A 74 -3.70 21.68 18.87
CA ARG A 74 -4.80 22.00 17.95
C ARG A 74 -4.40 21.73 16.50
N ASP A 75 -3.25 22.25 16.07
CA ASP A 75 -2.79 22.18 14.69
C ASP A 75 -2.47 20.74 14.28
N SER A 76 -1.90 19.94 15.19
CA SER A 76 -1.70 18.51 14.97
C SER A 76 -3.03 17.77 14.70
N LEU A 77 -4.09 18.08 15.46
CA LEU A 77 -5.42 17.50 15.26
C LEU A 77 -6.08 17.96 13.95
N LEU A 78 -5.86 19.21 13.53
CA LEU A 78 -6.31 19.70 12.23
C LEU A 78 -5.59 18.98 11.08
N LEU A 79 -4.29 18.70 11.22
CA LEU A 79 -3.54 17.89 10.26
C LEU A 79 -3.97 16.41 10.26
N ASP A 80 -4.43 15.87 11.40
CA ASP A 80 -5.08 14.55 11.45
C ASP A 80 -6.40 14.56 10.65
N ALA A 81 -7.24 15.58 10.84
CA ALA A 81 -8.49 15.73 10.10
C ALA A 81 -8.24 15.82 8.58
N ALA A 82 -7.29 16.67 8.15
CA ALA A 82 -6.93 16.80 6.75
C ALA A 82 -6.40 15.49 6.15
N ALA A 83 -5.61 14.71 6.90
CA ALA A 83 -5.14 13.41 6.45
C ALA A 83 -6.28 12.41 6.25
N LEU A 84 -7.27 12.40 7.15
CA LEU A 84 -8.46 11.55 7.04
C LEU A 84 -9.32 11.95 5.83
N TYR A 85 -9.53 13.25 5.59
CA TYR A 85 -10.22 13.72 4.39
C TYR A 85 -9.52 13.29 3.11
N ILE A 86 -8.17 13.37 3.04
CA ILE A 86 -7.41 12.88 1.88
C ILE A 86 -7.63 11.37 1.70
N GLN A 87 -7.63 10.60 2.79
CA GLN A 87 -7.86 9.15 2.73
C GLN A 87 -9.27 8.79 2.27
N GLN A 88 -10.25 9.64 2.56
CA GLN A 88 -11.65 9.51 2.11
C GLN A 88 -11.89 10.10 0.71
N GLU A 89 -10.83 10.55 0.03
CA GLU A 89 -10.86 11.23 -1.27
C GLU A 89 -11.58 12.60 -1.26
N ASP A 90 -11.98 13.10 -0.09
CA ASP A 90 -12.55 14.42 0.15
C ASP A 90 -11.49 15.54 0.14
N THR A 91 -10.76 15.61 -0.97
CA THR A 91 -9.61 16.51 -1.13
C THR A 91 -9.97 17.99 -0.98
N LEU A 92 -11.19 18.41 -1.30
CA LEU A 92 -11.65 19.80 -1.13
C LEU A 92 -11.69 20.20 0.34
N LEU A 93 -12.24 19.34 1.22
CA LEU A 93 -12.30 19.61 2.65
C LEU A 93 -10.90 19.59 3.27
N ALA A 94 -10.04 18.66 2.84
CA ALA A 94 -8.64 18.66 3.23
C ALA A 94 -7.94 19.98 2.87
N GLN A 95 -8.13 20.47 1.63
CA GLN A 95 -7.56 21.75 1.19
C GLN A 95 -8.05 22.90 2.05
N GLN A 96 -9.35 22.96 2.37
CA GLN A 96 -9.92 24.00 3.22
C GLN A 96 -9.26 24.00 4.60
N VAL A 97 -9.19 22.85 5.28
CA VAL A 97 -8.53 22.75 6.60
C VAL A 97 -7.07 23.21 6.52
N LEU A 98 -6.34 22.82 5.47
CA LEU A 98 -4.93 23.17 5.30
C LEU A 98 -4.69 24.65 4.91
N ILE A 99 -5.66 25.31 4.28
CA ILE A 99 -5.61 26.74 4.00
C ILE A 99 -5.84 27.52 5.29
N GLU A 100 -6.88 27.19 6.05
CA GLU A 100 -7.19 27.84 7.33
C GLU A 100 -6.02 27.70 8.30
N LEU A 101 -5.45 26.50 8.41
CA LEU A 101 -4.28 26.24 9.26
C LEU A 101 -3.08 27.14 8.92
N ARG A 102 -2.85 27.45 7.63
CA ARG A 102 -1.72 28.28 7.20
C ARG A 102 -1.85 29.73 7.67
N GLN A 103 -3.07 30.26 7.78
CA GLN A 103 -3.30 31.66 8.13
C GLN A 103 -2.73 32.02 9.50
N ASP A 104 -2.76 31.06 10.44
CA ASP A 104 -2.20 31.20 11.79
C ASP A 104 -0.69 30.94 11.88
N GLY A 105 -0.05 30.57 10.77
CA GLY A 105 1.34 30.13 10.68
C GLY A 105 1.55 28.69 11.20
N ILE A 106 2.44 27.93 10.55
CA ILE A 106 2.70 26.52 10.91
C ILE A 106 3.92 26.41 11.83
N ALA A 107 3.78 25.72 12.95
CA ALA A 107 4.90 25.43 13.85
C ALA A 107 6.01 24.63 13.12
N PRO A 108 7.31 24.88 13.40
CA PRO A 108 8.41 24.18 12.72
C PRO A 108 8.33 22.65 12.81
N SER A 109 7.87 22.11 13.95
CA SER A 109 7.68 20.67 14.19
C SER A 109 6.61 20.03 13.29
N LEU A 110 5.65 20.82 12.81
CA LEU A 110 4.53 20.37 11.98
C LEU A 110 4.72 20.69 10.49
N HIS A 111 5.76 21.45 10.14
CA HIS A 111 5.97 21.96 8.78
C HIS A 111 6.06 20.85 7.74
N ASP A 112 6.87 19.82 7.98
CA ASP A 112 7.04 18.72 7.04
C ASP A 112 5.73 17.97 6.80
N ARG A 113 4.98 17.72 7.89
CA ARG A 113 3.68 17.04 7.83
C ARG A 113 2.66 17.88 7.05
N TYR A 114 2.60 19.18 7.32
CA TYR A 114 1.76 20.12 6.60
C TYR A 114 2.06 20.11 5.10
N ALA A 115 3.34 20.26 4.73
CA ALA A 115 3.77 20.31 3.34
C ALA A 115 3.42 19.02 2.58
N LEU A 116 3.61 17.85 3.19
CA LEU A 116 3.23 16.57 2.59
C LEU A 116 1.72 16.46 2.36
N LEU A 117 0.90 16.86 3.34
CA LEU A 117 -0.57 16.80 3.22
C LEU A 117 -1.07 17.80 2.19
N LEU A 118 -0.51 19.01 2.16
CA LEU A 118 -0.82 20.01 1.15
C LEU A 118 -0.48 19.51 -0.25
N ALA A 119 0.71 18.93 -0.44
CA ALA A 119 1.08 18.37 -1.74
C ALA A 119 0.13 17.25 -2.17
N LYS A 120 -0.23 16.34 -1.26
CA LYS A 120 -1.21 15.26 -1.53
C LYS A 120 -2.60 15.81 -1.88
N ALA A 121 -3.06 16.84 -1.18
CA ALA A 121 -4.37 17.42 -1.44
C ALA A 121 -4.47 18.10 -2.82
N TYR A 122 -3.35 18.58 -3.37
CA TYR A 122 -3.30 19.27 -4.67
C TYR A 122 -2.75 18.43 -5.83
N ILE A 123 -2.20 17.24 -5.60
CA ILE A 123 -1.50 16.48 -6.66
C ILE A 123 -2.38 16.08 -7.85
N ASN A 124 -3.69 15.96 -7.62
CA ASN A 124 -4.68 15.64 -8.66
C ASN A 124 -5.42 16.88 -9.20
N ASN A 125 -5.15 18.07 -8.65
CA ASN A 125 -5.78 19.31 -9.07
C ASN A 125 -5.14 19.83 -10.35
N ARG A 126 -5.92 19.94 -11.44
CA ARG A 126 -5.45 20.41 -12.75
C ARG A 126 -4.94 21.85 -12.76
N SER A 127 -5.41 22.68 -11.82
CA SER A 127 -5.02 24.09 -11.70
C SER A 127 -3.82 24.29 -10.78
N ALA A 128 -3.34 23.23 -10.12
CA ALA A 128 -2.16 23.32 -9.27
C ALA A 128 -0.89 23.44 -10.11
N ASP A 129 -0.02 24.38 -9.74
CA ASP A 129 1.28 24.57 -10.36
C ASP A 129 2.25 23.46 -9.90
N PRO A 130 2.72 22.58 -10.81
CA PRO A 130 3.63 21.50 -10.46
C PRO A 130 4.96 21.98 -9.88
N ALA A 131 5.47 23.13 -10.30
CA ALA A 131 6.74 23.67 -9.81
C ALA A 131 6.64 24.07 -8.33
N LYS A 132 5.50 24.65 -7.93
CA LYS A 132 5.23 24.97 -6.51
C LYS A 132 5.15 23.71 -5.65
N LEU A 133 4.55 22.64 -6.18
CA LEU A 133 4.49 21.36 -5.48
C LEU A 133 5.87 20.72 -5.34
N HIS A 134 6.71 20.80 -6.38
CA HIS A 134 8.11 20.32 -6.29
C HIS A 134 8.91 21.10 -5.24
N HIS A 135 8.88 22.43 -5.28
CA HIS A 135 9.58 23.26 -4.29
C HIS A 135 9.11 23.01 -2.86
N LEU A 136 7.80 22.83 -2.66
CA LEU A 136 7.24 22.48 -1.36
C LEU A 136 7.85 21.18 -0.81
N LEU A 137 8.17 20.22 -1.68
CA LEU A 137 8.75 18.94 -1.29
C LEU A 137 10.28 19.00 -1.12
N GLU A 138 10.99 19.90 -1.80
CA GLU A 138 12.46 19.97 -1.77
C GLU A 138 13.00 20.20 -0.36
N GLY A 139 12.40 21.10 0.42
CA GLY A 139 12.85 21.49 1.75
C GLY A 139 12.58 20.50 2.90
N LEU A 140 11.93 19.37 2.63
CA LEU A 140 11.53 18.42 3.69
C LEU A 140 12.70 17.57 4.19
N SER A 141 12.80 17.41 5.51
CA SER A 141 13.92 16.75 6.17
C SER A 141 13.59 15.35 6.72
N THR A 142 12.32 15.06 7.04
CA THR A 142 11.95 13.91 7.89
C THR A 142 11.29 12.72 7.19
N SER A 143 10.74 12.88 5.97
CA SER A 143 9.93 11.81 5.35
C SER A 143 10.31 11.51 3.90
N THR A 144 11.45 10.85 3.72
CA THR A 144 12.01 10.53 2.40
C THR A 144 11.11 9.62 1.56
N SER A 145 10.50 8.58 2.13
CA SER A 145 9.64 7.66 1.38
C SER A 145 8.29 8.29 1.02
N LYS A 146 7.61 8.98 1.95
CA LYS A 146 6.34 9.68 1.66
C LYS A 146 6.54 10.83 0.67
N LYS A 147 7.65 11.55 0.78
CA LYS A 147 8.06 12.54 -0.23
C LYS A 147 8.25 11.88 -1.59
N ALA A 148 8.96 10.74 -1.63
CA ALA A 148 9.18 10.00 -2.87
C ALA A 148 7.87 9.51 -3.52
N GLU A 149 6.88 9.09 -2.73
CA GLU A 149 5.55 8.71 -3.24
C GLU A 149 4.88 9.88 -3.98
N ILE A 150 4.85 11.05 -3.36
CA ILE A 150 4.25 12.26 -3.95
C ILE A 150 5.04 12.69 -5.19
N GLN A 151 6.38 12.70 -5.11
CA GLN A 151 7.25 13.02 -6.25
C GLN A 151 7.02 12.08 -7.43
N THR A 152 6.88 10.78 -7.16
CA THR A 152 6.61 9.76 -8.18
C THR A 152 5.35 10.11 -8.97
N THR A 153 4.24 10.36 -8.28
CA THR A 153 2.98 10.72 -8.93
C THR A 153 3.08 12.05 -9.67
N LEU A 154 3.77 13.04 -9.09
CA LEU A 154 3.92 14.37 -9.68
C LEU A 154 4.76 14.34 -10.98
N PHE A 155 5.88 13.61 -11.00
CA PHE A 155 6.69 13.41 -12.19
C PHE A 155 5.97 12.61 -13.27
N ALA A 156 5.28 11.53 -12.88
CA ALA A 156 4.53 10.70 -13.82
C ALA A 156 3.43 11.50 -14.54
N LYS A 157 2.71 12.37 -13.83
CA LYS A 157 1.70 13.26 -14.43
C LYS A 157 2.28 14.26 -15.44
N GLN A 158 3.55 14.64 -15.27
CA GLN A 158 4.26 15.55 -16.17
C GLN A 158 4.94 14.83 -17.34
N GLY A 159 4.81 13.49 -17.45
CA GLY A 159 5.53 12.71 -18.45
C GLY A 159 7.03 12.59 -18.18
N MET A 160 7.49 12.97 -16.98
CA MET A 160 8.90 12.88 -16.58
C MET A 160 9.21 11.47 -16.09
N TRP A 161 9.23 10.51 -17.02
CA TRP A 161 9.28 9.08 -16.72
C TRP A 161 10.53 8.63 -15.96
N ALA A 162 11.70 9.18 -16.30
CA ALA A 162 12.95 8.87 -15.61
C ALA A 162 12.95 9.37 -14.16
N ASP A 163 12.51 10.61 -13.92
CA ASP A 163 12.40 11.19 -12.59
C ASP A 163 11.37 10.43 -11.73
N ALA A 164 10.22 10.06 -12.34
CA ALA A 164 9.19 9.25 -11.69
C ALA A 164 9.74 7.88 -11.28
N ALA A 165 10.45 7.20 -12.17
CA ALA A 165 11.09 5.91 -11.90
C ALA A 165 12.09 6.01 -10.74
N ASN A 166 12.98 7.02 -10.78
CA ASN A 166 13.97 7.23 -9.73
C ASN A 166 13.33 7.61 -8.38
N ALA A 167 12.23 8.37 -8.39
CA ALA A 167 11.44 8.62 -7.19
C ALA A 167 10.81 7.34 -6.65
N LEU A 168 10.20 6.51 -7.50
CA LEU A 168 9.51 5.28 -7.09
C LEU A 168 10.45 4.30 -6.38
N LEU A 169 11.70 4.18 -6.83
CA LEU A 169 12.69 3.32 -6.19
C LEU A 169 12.96 3.67 -4.73
N ARG A 170 12.75 4.94 -4.33
CA ARG A 170 12.94 5.46 -2.96
C ARG A 170 11.71 5.33 -2.06
N THR A 171 10.59 4.82 -2.58
CA THR A 171 9.36 4.59 -1.81
C THR A 171 9.44 3.30 -0.98
N ASN A 172 8.41 3.04 -0.17
CA ASN A 172 8.25 1.77 0.56
C ASN A 172 7.44 0.71 -0.20
N ALA A 173 7.15 0.93 -1.50
CA ALA A 173 6.46 -0.05 -2.33
C ALA A 173 7.24 -1.38 -2.41
N SER A 174 6.53 -2.49 -2.63
CA SER A 174 7.15 -3.80 -2.79
C SER A 174 8.08 -3.84 -4.01
N ALA A 175 9.05 -4.77 -3.99
CA ALA A 175 9.98 -4.93 -5.09
C ALA A 175 9.25 -5.20 -6.43
N GLU A 176 8.22 -6.05 -6.42
CA GLU A 176 7.43 -6.36 -7.61
C GLU A 176 6.74 -5.10 -8.19
N VAL A 177 6.07 -4.30 -7.35
CA VAL A 177 5.39 -3.07 -7.79
C VAL A 177 6.39 -2.08 -8.38
N LYS A 178 7.53 -1.90 -7.72
CA LYS A 178 8.60 -1.03 -8.21
C LYS A 178 9.15 -1.52 -9.55
N VAL A 179 9.43 -2.82 -9.69
CA VAL A 179 9.97 -3.39 -10.94
C VAL A 179 9.03 -3.13 -12.10
N GLU A 180 7.76 -3.52 -11.97
CA GLU A 180 6.77 -3.41 -13.05
C GLU A 180 6.55 -1.97 -13.48
N GLN A 181 6.42 -1.06 -12.52
CA GLN A 181 6.11 0.34 -12.82
C GLN A 181 7.33 1.10 -13.36
N VAL A 182 8.52 0.88 -12.78
CA VAL A 182 9.77 1.44 -13.34
C VAL A 182 9.99 0.93 -14.76
N TRP A 183 9.82 -0.38 -14.99
CA TRP A 183 9.96 -0.97 -16.31
C TRP A 183 9.02 -0.34 -17.33
N THR A 184 7.74 -0.17 -16.96
CA THR A 184 6.73 0.49 -17.79
C THR A 184 7.19 1.88 -18.22
N TRP A 185 7.74 2.69 -17.31
CA TRP A 185 8.24 4.03 -17.61
C TRP A 185 9.54 4.05 -18.41
N ILE A 186 10.48 3.15 -18.12
CA ILE A 186 11.76 3.05 -18.83
C ILE A 186 11.55 2.68 -20.30
N LYS A 187 10.53 1.85 -20.62
CA LYS A 187 10.15 1.52 -21.99
C LYS A 187 9.58 2.72 -22.78
N GLN A 188 9.07 3.75 -22.11
CA GLN A 188 8.56 4.96 -22.77
C GLN A 188 9.67 5.93 -23.19
N LEU A 189 10.89 5.75 -22.69
CA LEU A 189 12.01 6.65 -22.99
C LEU A 189 12.54 6.38 -24.40
N ASP A 190 12.93 7.41 -25.14
CA ASP A 190 13.78 7.24 -26.32
C ASP A 190 15.24 7.04 -25.91
N GLU A 191 16.10 6.77 -26.90
CA GLU A 191 17.53 6.53 -26.67
C GLU A 191 18.25 7.73 -26.03
N THR A 192 17.87 8.95 -26.40
CA THR A 192 18.48 10.17 -25.84
C THR A 192 18.10 10.37 -24.38
N ALA A 193 16.83 10.11 -24.04
CA ALA A 193 16.30 10.19 -22.70
C ALA A 193 16.87 9.06 -21.80
N LEU A 194 17.09 7.87 -22.34
CA LEU A 194 17.79 6.78 -21.65
C LEU A 194 19.21 7.17 -21.28
N GLN A 195 20.00 7.69 -22.22
CA GLN A 195 21.38 8.08 -21.96
C GLN A 195 21.46 9.20 -20.92
N LYS A 196 20.53 10.14 -20.95
CA LYS A 196 20.40 11.17 -19.90
C LYS A 196 20.07 10.53 -18.55
N ALA A 197 19.09 9.63 -18.50
CA ALA A 197 18.69 8.94 -17.28
C ALA A 197 19.82 8.10 -16.67
N ASP A 198 20.61 7.40 -17.49
CA ASP A 198 21.76 6.59 -17.06
C ASP A 198 22.85 7.41 -16.34
N ARG A 199 23.08 8.64 -16.84
CA ARG A 199 24.02 9.61 -16.25
C ARG A 199 23.45 10.25 -14.98
N GLN A 200 22.17 10.62 -15.00
CA GLN A 200 21.54 11.38 -13.92
C GLN A 200 21.14 10.49 -12.74
N PHE A 201 20.72 9.24 -12.98
CA PHE A 201 20.13 8.36 -11.98
C PHE A 201 20.81 6.99 -11.95
N PRO A 202 21.88 6.83 -11.15
CA PRO A 202 22.60 5.56 -11.04
C PRO A 202 21.72 4.36 -10.61
N ALA A 203 20.63 4.62 -9.88
CA ALA A 203 19.68 3.57 -9.47
C ALA A 203 18.88 2.98 -10.65
N LEU A 204 18.80 3.68 -11.79
CA LEU A 204 18.10 3.20 -12.99
C LEU A 204 18.97 2.37 -13.92
N ARG A 205 20.29 2.36 -13.74
CA ARG A 205 21.22 1.64 -14.64
C ARG A 205 20.89 0.17 -14.83
N PRO A 206 20.50 -0.60 -13.79
CA PRO A 206 20.10 -1.99 -13.99
C PRO A 206 18.85 -2.14 -14.87
N PHE A 207 17.88 -1.23 -14.74
CA PHE A 207 16.67 -1.23 -15.58
C PHE A 207 16.98 -0.86 -17.02
N ILE A 208 17.85 0.13 -17.22
CA ILE A 208 18.30 0.55 -18.56
C ILE A 208 19.08 -0.58 -19.23
N SER A 209 19.99 -1.23 -18.49
CA SER A 209 20.75 -2.39 -18.97
C SER A 209 19.82 -3.54 -19.38
N LEU A 210 18.78 -3.83 -18.58
CA LEU A 210 17.78 -4.83 -18.92
C LEU A 210 17.02 -4.45 -20.19
N ARG A 211 16.62 -3.18 -20.34
CA ARG A 211 15.93 -2.71 -21.55
C ARG A 211 16.79 -2.90 -22.79
N ASN A 212 18.05 -2.49 -22.75
CA ASN A 212 18.96 -2.63 -23.88
C ASN A 212 19.12 -4.11 -24.26
N LEU A 213 19.28 -4.99 -23.26
CA LEU A 213 19.35 -6.43 -23.46
C LEU A 213 18.09 -7.00 -24.12
N THR A 214 16.91 -6.60 -23.66
CA THR A 214 15.63 -7.05 -24.24
C THR A 214 15.41 -6.52 -25.66
N HIS A 215 15.95 -5.34 -25.97
CA HIS A 215 15.89 -4.77 -27.31
C HIS A 215 16.85 -5.50 -28.26
N GLU A 216 18.07 -5.78 -27.81
CA GLU A 216 19.09 -6.51 -28.58
C GLU A 216 18.62 -7.93 -28.94
N TYR A 217 18.01 -8.64 -27.98
CA TYR A 217 17.58 -10.03 -28.17
C TYR A 217 16.07 -10.18 -28.41
N ALA A 218 15.40 -9.13 -28.87
CA ALA A 218 13.95 -9.13 -29.09
C ALA A 218 13.45 -10.25 -30.03
N GLN A 219 14.32 -10.74 -30.93
CA GLN A 219 13.99 -11.77 -31.92
C GLN A 219 14.48 -13.18 -31.56
N SER A 220 15.26 -13.34 -30.48
CA SER A 220 15.87 -14.62 -30.10
C SER A 220 15.64 -14.92 -28.62
N SER A 221 14.70 -15.82 -28.34
CA SER A 221 14.38 -16.25 -26.98
C SER A 221 15.57 -16.96 -26.30
N VAL A 222 16.36 -17.73 -27.06
CA VAL A 222 17.56 -18.41 -26.54
C VAL A 222 18.60 -17.37 -26.10
N SER A 223 18.93 -16.40 -26.96
CA SER A 223 19.89 -15.35 -26.63
C SER A 223 19.39 -14.46 -25.50
N LEU A 224 18.09 -14.17 -25.46
CA LEU A 224 17.45 -13.43 -24.36
C LEU A 224 17.61 -14.19 -23.05
N GLN A 225 17.37 -15.50 -23.02
CA GLN A 225 17.50 -16.30 -21.80
C GLN A 225 18.95 -16.35 -21.29
N GLU A 226 19.93 -16.50 -22.18
CA GLU A 226 21.34 -16.46 -21.82
C GLU A 226 21.77 -15.08 -21.31
N GLY A 227 21.35 -14.02 -22.01
CA GLY A 227 21.56 -12.63 -21.61
C GLY A 227 20.97 -12.35 -20.23
N LEU A 228 19.73 -12.78 -19.95
CA LEU A 228 19.09 -12.60 -18.64
C LEU A 228 19.86 -13.31 -17.52
N LYS A 229 20.35 -14.53 -17.76
CA LYS A 229 21.20 -15.24 -16.78
C LYS A 229 22.50 -14.47 -16.50
N ALA A 230 23.14 -13.91 -17.53
CA ALA A 230 24.33 -13.08 -17.37
C ALA A 230 24.01 -11.78 -16.60
N PHE A 231 22.91 -11.11 -16.95
CA PHE A 231 22.44 -9.91 -16.29
C PHE A 231 22.21 -10.12 -14.78
N GLN A 232 21.55 -11.22 -14.40
CA GLN A 232 21.30 -11.55 -12.99
C GLN A 232 22.60 -11.82 -12.20
N ARG A 233 23.64 -12.33 -12.87
CA ARG A 233 24.98 -12.50 -12.28
C ARG A 233 25.73 -11.18 -12.12
N THR A 234 25.50 -10.22 -13.02
CA THR A 234 26.11 -8.88 -12.97
C THR A 234 25.49 -8.01 -11.87
N TYR A 235 24.19 -8.18 -11.59
CA TYR A 235 23.47 -7.43 -10.56
C TYR A 235 23.00 -8.33 -9.41
N PRO A 236 23.92 -9.03 -8.71
CA PRO A 236 23.54 -9.90 -7.61
C PRO A 236 22.92 -9.07 -6.48
N GLY A 237 21.79 -9.54 -5.93
CA GLY A 237 21.08 -8.85 -4.85
C GLY A 237 20.25 -7.62 -5.27
N HIS A 238 20.27 -7.24 -6.56
CA HIS A 238 19.34 -6.25 -7.07
C HIS A 238 17.93 -6.84 -7.18
N MET A 239 16.90 -6.01 -7.03
CA MET A 239 15.50 -6.47 -7.12
C MET A 239 15.16 -7.15 -8.46
N LEU A 240 15.77 -6.70 -9.55
CA LEU A 240 15.63 -7.33 -10.88
C LEU A 240 16.23 -8.73 -10.98
N ALA A 241 17.12 -9.13 -10.05
CA ALA A 241 17.62 -10.49 -10.01
C ALA A 241 16.55 -11.47 -9.50
N ALA A 242 15.71 -11.03 -8.55
CA ALA A 242 14.63 -11.85 -7.98
C ALA A 242 13.29 -11.66 -8.69
N HIS A 243 13.03 -10.47 -9.21
CA HIS A 243 11.76 -10.09 -9.85
C HIS A 243 12.05 -9.46 -11.21
N LEU A 244 11.89 -10.24 -12.28
CA LEU A 244 11.92 -9.71 -13.64
C LEU A 244 10.54 -9.16 -14.03
N PRO A 245 10.47 -8.16 -14.91
CA PRO A 245 9.19 -7.69 -15.45
C PRO A 245 8.42 -8.81 -16.16
N LYS A 246 7.09 -8.83 -16.01
CA LYS A 246 6.22 -9.89 -16.55
C LYS A 246 6.37 -10.10 -18.06
N ASP A 247 6.48 -9.04 -18.84
CA ASP A 247 6.66 -9.12 -20.28
C ASP A 247 8.02 -9.72 -20.68
N VAL A 248 9.08 -9.43 -19.92
CA VAL A 248 10.40 -10.04 -20.10
C VAL A 248 10.35 -11.54 -19.78
N MET A 249 9.68 -11.92 -18.70
CA MET A 249 9.49 -13.32 -18.35
C MET A 249 8.69 -14.08 -19.43
N GLN A 250 7.65 -13.45 -19.97
CA GLN A 250 6.87 -14.01 -21.07
C GLN A 250 7.71 -14.15 -22.34
N ALA A 251 8.47 -13.12 -22.72
CA ALA A 251 9.35 -13.16 -23.88
C ALA A 251 10.40 -14.28 -23.78
N GLN A 252 10.96 -14.51 -22.59
CA GLN A 252 11.87 -15.63 -22.33
C GLN A 252 11.19 -17.00 -22.49
N ALA A 253 9.89 -17.10 -22.19
CA ALA A 253 9.14 -18.34 -22.30
C ALA A 253 8.65 -18.64 -23.73
N LEU A 254 8.70 -17.66 -24.64
CA LEU A 254 8.39 -17.84 -26.05
C LEU A 254 9.52 -18.62 -26.72
N SER A 255 9.50 -19.94 -26.63
CA SER A 255 10.27 -20.76 -27.57
C SER A 255 9.69 -20.55 -28.96
N GLN A 256 10.52 -20.27 -29.97
CA GLN A 256 10.07 -20.47 -31.35
C GLN A 256 9.53 -21.90 -31.43
N PRO A 257 8.29 -22.12 -31.90
CA PRO A 257 7.81 -23.47 -32.07
C PRO A 257 8.77 -24.15 -33.05
N ASP A 258 9.41 -25.21 -32.60
CA ASP A 258 10.17 -26.10 -33.46
C ASP A 258 9.13 -26.83 -34.33
N LEU A 259 8.69 -26.16 -35.40
CA LEU A 259 7.74 -26.67 -36.37
C LEU A 259 8.46 -27.71 -37.21
N GLN A 260 8.67 -28.89 -36.63
CA GLN A 260 9.27 -30.02 -37.34
C GLN A 260 8.31 -30.54 -38.42
N GLU A 261 7.01 -30.49 -38.16
CA GLU A 261 5.96 -30.91 -39.08
C GLU A 261 4.76 -29.96 -39.00
N ILE A 262 4.28 -29.51 -40.16
CA ILE A 262 3.08 -28.67 -40.27
C ILE A 262 1.99 -29.49 -40.95
N ALA A 263 0.93 -29.83 -40.21
CA ALA A 263 -0.27 -30.41 -40.80
C ALA A 263 -1.21 -29.31 -41.29
N VAL A 264 -1.40 -29.23 -42.61
CA VAL A 264 -2.31 -28.25 -43.23
C VAL A 264 -3.61 -28.95 -43.62
N PHE A 265 -4.73 -28.54 -43.03
CA PHE A 265 -6.05 -29.08 -43.35
C PHE A 265 -6.74 -28.22 -44.41
N LEU A 266 -6.67 -28.67 -45.66
CA LEU A 266 -7.32 -28.01 -46.79
C LEU A 266 -8.40 -28.92 -47.38
N PRO A 267 -9.58 -28.37 -47.75
CA PRO A 267 -10.57 -29.12 -48.48
C PRO A 267 -10.09 -29.30 -49.93
N LEU A 268 -9.43 -30.41 -50.23
CA LEU A 268 -8.94 -30.74 -51.57
C LEU A 268 -9.97 -31.52 -52.41
N SER A 269 -11.20 -31.64 -51.91
CA SER A 269 -12.30 -32.33 -52.60
C SER A 269 -13.67 -31.69 -52.29
N GLY A 270 -14.66 -32.01 -53.11
CA GLY A 270 -16.01 -31.46 -53.00
C GLY A 270 -16.11 -30.00 -53.44
N ARG A 271 -17.15 -29.29 -52.99
CA ARG A 271 -17.51 -27.95 -53.47
C ARG A 271 -16.42 -26.89 -53.23
N LEU A 272 -15.54 -27.09 -52.26
CA LEU A 272 -14.49 -26.14 -51.87
C LEU A 272 -13.09 -26.54 -52.36
N ALA A 273 -12.99 -27.59 -53.19
CA ALA A 273 -11.72 -28.10 -53.72
C ALA A 273 -10.86 -27.02 -54.39
N SER A 274 -11.48 -26.17 -55.21
CA SER A 274 -10.78 -25.09 -55.93
C SER A 274 -10.20 -24.04 -54.99
N THR A 275 -10.84 -23.78 -53.85
CA THR A 275 -10.34 -22.86 -52.82
C THR A 275 -9.24 -23.50 -51.99
N GLY A 276 -9.37 -24.80 -51.67
CA GLY A 276 -8.32 -25.56 -51.00
C GLY A 276 -7.03 -25.65 -51.81
N GLU A 277 -7.13 -25.89 -53.12
CA GLU A 277 -5.95 -25.99 -53.99
C GLU A 277 -5.27 -24.62 -54.17
N ALA A 278 -6.04 -23.54 -54.34
CA ALA A 278 -5.48 -22.19 -54.47
C ALA A 278 -4.72 -21.74 -53.20
N VAL A 279 -5.12 -22.20 -52.01
CA VAL A 279 -4.42 -21.94 -50.74
C VAL A 279 -3.22 -22.87 -50.55
N LYS A 280 -3.27 -24.09 -51.10
CA LYS A 280 -2.13 -25.03 -51.08
C LYS A 280 -0.97 -24.54 -51.95
N ASP A 281 -1.29 -23.93 -53.09
CA ASP A 281 -0.31 -23.48 -54.09
C ASP A 281 0.32 -22.11 -53.79
N GLY A 282 -0.20 -21.38 -52.79
CA GLY A 282 0.28 -20.06 -52.37
C GLY A 282 1.02 -20.08 -51.04
#